data_AF-A0A386UBU4-F1
#
_entry.id   AF-A0A386UBU4-F1
#
_cell.length_a   1.000
_cell.length_b   1.000
_cell.length_c   1.000
_cell.angle_alpha   90.00
_cell.angle_beta   90.00
_cell.angle_gamma   90.00
#
_symmetry.space_group_name_H-M   'P 1'
#
loop_
_entity.id
_entity.type
_entity.pdbx_description
1 polymer ?
#
loop_
_entity_poly.entity_id
_entity_poly.type
_entity_poly.pdbx_seq_one_letter_code
_entity_poly.pdbx_strand_id
1 'polypeptide(L)'
;MDELRRKGLDKMNEVYGWEMPNIEGDPYFDLTVDHLFGSIWTRPGLSMRDKRIMTLTAVTAIGNRDLAEIQINAALLNGELSETELKEMALFLTHYLGFPLGSALNGAVDTVVARRKKAAAKGAEEDKKANVERALKMNAGD
;
A
#
# COMPACT_ATOMS: atom_id res chain seq x y z
N MET A 1 8.20 -18.12 -17.10
CA MET A 1 7.16 -17.22 -16.58
C MET A 1 6.27 -16.81 -17.74
N ASP A 2 4.96 -17.01 -17.64
CA ASP A 2 4.02 -16.53 -18.64
C ASP A 2 3.90 -14.99 -18.61
N GLU A 3 3.30 -14.43 -19.67
CA GLU A 3 3.18 -12.97 -19.83
C GLU A 3 2.31 -12.32 -18.73
N LEU A 4 1.26 -13.01 -18.27
CA LEU A 4 0.34 -12.49 -17.26
C LEU A 4 1.06 -12.34 -15.92
N ARG A 5 1.82 -13.36 -15.52
CA ARG A 5 2.61 -13.36 -14.29
C ARG A 5 3.69 -12.29 -14.30
N ARG A 6 4.40 -12.14 -15.42
CA ARG A 6 5.40 -11.07 -15.59
C ARG A 6 4.76 -9.69 -15.41
N LYS A 7 3.66 -9.44 -16.11
CA LYS A 7 2.88 -8.21 -15.98
C LYS A 7 2.35 -7.99 -14.55
N GLY A 8 1.97 -9.07 -13.88
CA GLY A 8 1.55 -9.08 -12.48
C GLY A 8 2.66 -8.64 -11.54
N LEU A 9 3.85 -9.20 -11.67
CA LEU A 9 5.02 -8.82 -10.88
C LEU A 9 5.42 -7.37 -11.17
N ASP A 10 5.48 -6.97 -12.44
CA ASP A 10 5.79 -5.59 -12.84
C ASP A 10 4.81 -4.60 -12.19
N LYS A 11 3.50 -4.89 -12.24
CA LYS A 11 2.48 -4.04 -11.62
C LYS A 11 2.52 -4.10 -10.10
N MET A 12 2.75 -5.25 -9.50
CA MET A 12 2.89 -5.40 -8.05
C MET A 12 4.05 -4.53 -7.56
N ASN A 13 5.19 -4.59 -8.24
CA ASN A 13 6.36 -3.80 -7.92
C ASN A 13 6.10 -2.29 -8.06
N GLU A 14 5.36 -1.88 -9.08
CA GLU A 14 4.91 -0.49 -9.23
C GLU A 14 3.98 -0.05 -8.10
N VAL A 15 2.98 -0.87 -7.73
CA VAL A 15 2.01 -0.54 -6.67
C VAL A 15 2.68 -0.41 -5.31
N TYR A 16 3.68 -1.22 -5.05
CA TYR A 16 4.32 -1.30 -3.74
C TYR A 16 5.59 -0.44 -3.66
N GLY A 17 6.24 -0.19 -4.80
CA GLY A 17 7.46 0.61 -4.91
C GLY A 17 8.74 -0.18 -4.59
N TRP A 18 8.69 -1.50 -4.61
CA TRP A 18 9.85 -2.38 -4.41
C TRP A 18 9.74 -3.66 -5.26
N GLU A 19 10.86 -4.36 -5.46
CA GLU A 19 10.90 -5.60 -6.22
C GLU A 19 10.54 -6.80 -5.33
N MET A 20 9.42 -7.45 -5.65
CA MET A 20 8.95 -8.66 -4.97
C MET A 20 9.64 -9.90 -5.55
N PRO A 21 10.15 -10.82 -4.71
CA PRO A 21 10.64 -12.09 -5.21
C PRO A 21 9.47 -12.88 -5.82
N ASN A 22 9.69 -13.50 -6.98
CA ASN A 22 8.71 -14.41 -7.57
C ASN A 22 8.65 -15.71 -6.75
N ILE A 23 7.61 -15.85 -5.93
CA ILE A 23 7.35 -17.05 -5.14
C ILE A 23 6.37 -17.92 -5.92
N GLU A 24 6.84 -18.98 -6.56
CA GLU A 24 5.98 -19.89 -7.32
C GLU A 24 5.45 -21.04 -6.44
N GLY A 25 4.19 -21.42 -6.64
CA GLY A 25 3.57 -22.55 -5.96
C GLY A 25 2.89 -22.22 -4.63
N ASP A 26 2.90 -20.95 -4.21
CA ASP A 26 2.05 -20.46 -3.13
C ASP A 26 0.71 -19.95 -3.71
N PRO A 27 -0.43 -20.59 -3.42
CA PRO A 27 -1.70 -20.23 -4.03
C PRO A 27 -2.13 -18.78 -3.79
N TYR A 28 -1.76 -18.18 -2.65
CA TYR A 28 -2.10 -16.80 -2.32
C TYR A 28 -1.26 -15.80 -3.10
N PHE A 29 0.04 -16.04 -3.20
CA PHE A 29 0.95 -15.24 -3.99
C PHE A 29 0.61 -15.34 -5.48
N ASP A 30 0.35 -16.54 -5.98
CA ASP A 30 -0.01 -16.76 -7.38
C ASP A 30 -1.31 -16.02 -7.75
N LEU A 31 -2.36 -16.12 -6.91
CA LEU A 31 -3.59 -15.36 -7.11
C LEU A 31 -3.36 -13.84 -7.05
N THR A 32 -2.51 -13.39 -6.13
CA THR A 32 -2.19 -11.97 -5.96
C THR A 32 -1.47 -11.42 -7.19
N VAL A 33 -0.44 -12.12 -7.66
CA VAL A 33 0.34 -11.69 -8.82
C VAL A 33 -0.46 -11.79 -10.10
N ASP A 34 -1.03 -12.96 -10.40
CA ASP A 34 -1.58 -13.24 -11.72
C ASP A 34 -2.96 -12.58 -11.90
N HIS A 35 -3.80 -12.61 -10.86
CA HIS A 35 -5.15 -12.04 -10.92
C HIS A 35 -5.19 -10.59 -10.42
N LEU A 36 -4.85 -10.32 -9.16
CA LEU A 36 -5.01 -8.96 -8.60
C LEU A 36 -4.12 -7.96 -9.36
N PHE A 37 -2.82 -8.22 -9.49
CA PHE A 37 -1.93 -7.30 -10.18
C PHE A 37 -1.95 -7.46 -11.70
N GLY A 38 -1.89 -8.70 -12.20
CA GLY A 38 -1.86 -8.99 -13.63
C GLY A 38 -3.13 -8.58 -14.36
N SER A 39 -4.29 -8.72 -13.70
CA SER A 39 -5.60 -8.56 -14.34
C SER A 39 -6.47 -7.43 -13.79
N ILE A 40 -6.38 -7.05 -12.51
CA ILE A 40 -7.25 -6.02 -11.91
C ILE A 40 -6.58 -4.65 -11.85
N TRP A 41 -5.39 -4.53 -11.25
CA TRP A 41 -4.67 -3.25 -11.16
C TRP A 41 -4.22 -2.70 -12.51
N THR A 42 -4.04 -3.55 -13.52
CA THR A 42 -3.67 -3.14 -14.86
C THR A 42 -4.85 -2.69 -15.72
N ARG A 43 -6.10 -2.82 -15.24
CA ARG A 43 -7.28 -2.40 -16.01
C ARG A 43 -7.25 -0.89 -16.27
N PRO A 44 -7.58 -0.46 -17.50
CA PRO A 44 -7.74 0.96 -17.80
C PRO A 44 -9.01 1.51 -17.13
N GLY A 45 -9.14 2.84 -17.10
CA GLY A 45 -10.33 3.54 -16.61
C GLY A 45 -10.14 4.28 -15.29
N LEU A 46 -9.21 3.84 -14.44
CA LEU A 46 -8.80 4.55 -13.22
C LEU A 46 -7.28 4.67 -13.18
N SER A 47 -6.79 5.84 -12.78
CA SER A 47 -5.37 6.08 -12.56
C SER A 47 -4.87 5.29 -11.35
N MET A 48 -3.54 5.17 -11.21
CA MET A 48 -2.93 4.59 -10.00
C MET A 48 -3.33 5.35 -8.73
N ARG A 49 -3.41 6.69 -8.83
CA ARG A 49 -3.87 7.56 -7.75
C ARG A 49 -5.32 7.27 -7.36
N ASP A 50 -6.23 7.14 -8.33
CA ASP A 50 -7.64 6.84 -8.02
C ASP A 50 -7.79 5.46 -7.36
N LYS A 51 -7.08 4.45 -7.88
CA LYS A 51 -7.04 3.11 -7.28
C LYS A 51 -6.50 3.16 -5.86
N ARG A 52 -5.43 3.94 -5.61
CA ARG A 52 -4.88 4.11 -4.25
C ARG A 52 -5.88 4.73 -3.30
N ILE A 53 -6.58 5.79 -3.72
CA ILE A 53 -7.60 6.44 -2.89
C ILE A 53 -8.68 5.42 -2.52
N MET A 54 -9.20 4.67 -3.50
CA MET A 54 -10.21 3.64 -3.25
C MET A 54 -9.70 2.54 -2.30
N THR A 55 -8.47 2.06 -2.50
CA THR A 55 -7.87 1.07 -1.61
C THR A 55 -7.74 1.62 -0.19
N LEU A 56 -7.20 2.82 -0.01
CA LEU A 56 -7.05 3.45 1.30
C LEU A 56 -8.39 3.68 2.00
N THR A 57 -9.42 4.09 1.27
CA THR A 57 -10.79 4.20 1.81
C THR A 57 -11.31 2.84 2.28
N ALA A 58 -11.18 1.79 1.46
CA ALA A 58 -11.67 0.46 1.80
C ALA A 58 -10.94 -0.15 3.01
N VAL A 59 -9.60 -0.07 3.07
CA VAL A 59 -8.82 -0.60 4.20
C VAL A 59 -9.10 0.16 5.49
N THR A 60 -9.37 1.47 5.39
CA THR A 60 -9.79 2.29 6.54
C THR A 60 -11.17 1.89 7.02
N ALA A 61 -12.12 1.67 6.11
CA ALA A 61 -13.49 1.27 6.45
C ALA A 61 -13.57 -0.06 7.20
N ILE A 62 -12.66 -0.99 6.92
CA ILE A 62 -12.56 -2.27 7.65
C ILE A 62 -11.63 -2.22 8.87
N GLY A 63 -11.04 -1.06 9.18
CA GLY A 63 -10.14 -0.90 10.33
C GLY A 63 -8.78 -1.60 10.20
N ASN A 64 -8.34 -1.95 8.98
CA ASN A 64 -7.07 -2.62 8.77
C ASN A 64 -5.90 -1.63 8.73
N ARG A 65 -5.41 -1.25 9.91
CA ARG A 65 -4.34 -0.27 10.08
C ARG A 65 -3.02 -0.72 9.47
N ASP A 66 -2.64 -1.99 9.60
CA ASP A 66 -1.35 -2.47 9.09
C ASP A 66 -1.27 -2.36 7.57
N LEU A 67 -2.34 -2.76 6.89
CA LEU A 67 -2.44 -2.59 5.44
C LEU A 67 -2.51 -1.11 5.06
N ALA A 68 -3.22 -0.27 5.82
CA ALA A 68 -3.25 1.18 5.59
C ALA A 68 -1.84 1.78 5.64
N GLU A 69 -1.02 1.45 6.65
CA GLU A 69 0.35 1.95 6.77
C GLU A 69 1.23 1.53 5.57
N ILE A 70 1.08 0.32 5.05
CA ILE A 70 1.79 -0.15 3.84
C ILE A 70 1.36 0.68 2.62
N GLN A 71 0.05 0.83 2.41
CA GLN A 71 -0.51 1.55 1.27
C GLN A 71 -0.16 3.06 1.32
N ILE A 72 -0.13 3.66 2.52
CA ILE A 72 0.30 5.04 2.73
C ILE A 72 1.77 5.20 2.33
N ASN A 73 2.65 4.31 2.79
CA ASN A 73 4.07 4.44 2.47
C ASN A 73 4.32 4.28 0.97
N ALA A 74 3.64 3.33 0.32
CA ALA A 74 3.71 3.16 -1.14
C ALA A 74 3.17 4.39 -1.88
N ALA A 75 2.05 4.96 -1.46
CA ALA A 75 1.48 6.18 -2.06
C ALA A 75 2.45 7.37 -1.99
N LEU A 76 3.10 7.56 -0.84
CA LEU A 76 4.11 8.61 -0.63
C LEU A 76 5.39 8.35 -1.44
N LEU A 77 5.82 7.10 -1.54
CA LEU A 77 7.00 6.70 -2.31
C LEU A 77 6.78 6.92 -3.82
N ASN A 78 5.61 6.55 -4.33
CA ASN A 78 5.27 6.66 -5.73
C ASN A 78 4.83 8.08 -6.15
N GLY A 79 4.67 9.00 -5.18
CA GLY A 79 4.17 10.35 -5.44
C GLY A 79 2.70 10.40 -5.86
N GLU A 80 1.93 9.35 -5.56
CA GLU A 80 0.50 9.27 -5.88
C GLU A 80 -0.32 10.21 -4.99
N LEU A 81 0.08 10.35 -3.72
CA LEU A 81 -0.55 11.20 -2.70
C LEU A 81 0.53 11.87 -1.84
N SER A 82 0.26 13.10 -1.42
CA SER A 82 1.07 13.82 -0.42
C SER A 82 0.62 13.56 1.02
N GLU A 83 1.47 13.87 2.01
CA GLU A 83 1.09 13.83 3.43
C GLU A 83 -0.18 14.66 3.69
N THR A 84 -0.26 15.86 3.11
CA THR A 84 -1.41 16.75 3.26
C THR A 84 -2.69 16.11 2.74
N GLU A 85 -2.66 15.52 1.54
CA GLU A 85 -3.84 14.86 0.95
C GLU A 85 -4.29 13.65 1.77
N LEU A 86 -3.34 12.87 2.31
CA LEU A 86 -3.67 11.74 3.18
C LEU A 86 -4.32 12.19 4.50
N LYS A 87 -3.88 13.32 5.06
CA LYS A 87 -4.52 13.91 6.25
C LYS A 87 -5.92 14.45 5.95
N GLU A 88 -6.11 15.08 4.80
CA GLU A 88 -7.44 15.50 4.33
C GLU A 88 -8.37 14.30 4.13
N MET A 89 -7.88 13.18 3.57
CA MET A 89 -8.65 11.94 3.49
C MET A 89 -9.09 11.44 4.88
N ALA A 90 -8.19 11.43 5.87
CA ALA A 90 -8.52 11.00 7.23
C ALA A 90 -9.58 11.91 7.89
N LEU A 91 -9.48 13.23 7.68
CA LEU A 91 -10.46 14.20 8.14
C LEU A 91 -11.83 13.98 7.48
N PHE A 92 -11.86 13.77 6.17
CA PHE A 92 -13.11 13.49 5.45
C PHE A 92 -13.74 12.17 5.92
N LEU A 93 -12.95 11.10 5.99
CA LEU A 93 -13.42 9.77 6.38
C LEU A 93 -13.90 9.71 7.83
N THR A 94 -13.45 10.60 8.72
CA THR A 94 -14.02 10.77 10.06
C THR A 94 -15.54 11.01 10.03
N HIS A 95 -16.05 11.69 9.01
CA HIS A 95 -17.47 12.02 8.89
C HIS A 95 -18.33 10.87 8.35
N TYR A 96 -17.74 9.98 7.55
CA TYR A 96 -18.47 8.90 6.86
C TYR A 96 -18.22 7.52 7.46
N LEU A 97 -17.05 7.30 8.05
CA LEU A 97 -16.66 6.06 8.71
C LEU A 97 -16.63 6.20 10.25
N GLY A 98 -16.90 7.40 10.75
CA GLY A 98 -16.84 7.73 12.17
C GLY A 98 -15.42 8.08 12.65
N PHE A 99 -15.39 8.83 13.76
CA PHE A 99 -14.16 9.33 14.36
C PHE A 99 -13.12 8.26 14.68
N PRO A 100 -13.48 7.05 15.18
CA PRO A 100 -12.48 6.02 15.47
C PRO A 100 -11.67 5.60 14.25
N LEU A 101 -12.32 5.34 13.10
CA LEU A 101 -11.64 4.87 11.89
C LEU A 101 -10.88 5.99 11.19
N GLY A 102 -11.47 7.19 11.08
CA GLY A 102 -10.79 8.35 10.50
C GLY A 102 -9.56 8.80 11.31
N SER A 103 -9.66 8.87 12.63
CA SER A 103 -8.51 9.20 13.49
C SER A 103 -7.43 8.11 13.49
N ALA A 104 -7.80 6.83 13.35
CA ALA A 104 -6.86 5.74 13.15
C ALA A 104 -6.06 5.89 11.84
N LEU A 105 -6.72 6.27 10.74
CA LEU A 105 -6.02 6.59 9.48
C LEU A 105 -5.06 7.77 9.65
N ASN A 106 -5.48 8.85 10.32
CA ASN A 106 -4.57 9.98 10.60
C ASN A 106 -3.33 9.54 11.39
N GLY A 107 -3.53 8.72 12.44
CA GLY A 107 -2.43 8.17 13.23
C GLY A 107 -1.50 7.25 12.42
N ALA A 108 -2.03 6.51 11.45
CA ALA A 108 -1.24 5.72 10.51
C ALA A 108 -0.38 6.61 9.60
N VAL A 109 -0.93 7.72 9.10
CA VAL A 109 -0.18 8.71 8.30
C VAL A 109 0.98 9.29 9.09
N ASP A 110 0.71 9.78 10.31
CA ASP A 110 1.75 10.34 11.19
C ASP A 110 2.86 9.31 11.48
N THR A 111 2.47 8.06 11.72
CA THR A 111 3.40 6.95 11.96
C THR A 111 4.33 6.72 10.77
N VAL A 112 3.78 6.63 9.55
CA VAL A 112 4.58 6.40 8.33
C VAL A 112 5.49 7.59 8.04
N VAL A 113 4.98 8.82 8.14
CA VAL A 113 5.77 10.04 7.92
C VAL A 113 6.94 10.13 8.90
N ALA A 114 6.70 9.85 10.19
CA ALA A 114 7.74 9.86 11.20
C ALA A 114 8.85 8.84 10.89
N ARG A 115 8.47 7.63 10.44
CA ARG A 115 9.41 6.59 10.02
C ARG A 115 10.24 7.03 8.81
N ARG A 116 9.59 7.57 7.77
CA ARG A 116 10.28 8.08 6.57
C ARG A 116 11.30 9.18 6.93
N LYS A 117 10.92 10.13 7.79
CA LYS A 117 11.84 11.18 8.30
C LYS A 117 13.03 10.58 9.05
N LYS A 118 12.79 9.58 9.91
CA LYS A 118 13.86 8.89 10.66
C LYS A 118 14.79 8.09 9.73
N ALA A 119 14.26 7.43 8.71
CA ALA A 119 15.05 6.70 7.71
C ALA A 119 15.94 7.65 6.89
N ALA A 120 15.36 8.76 6.41
CA ALA A 120 16.10 9.80 5.69
C ALA A 120 17.22 10.42 6.54
N ALA A 121 16.97 10.70 7.82
CA ALA A 121 17.98 11.22 8.74
C ALA A 121 19.16 10.24 8.99
N LYS A 122 18.94 8.94 8.76
CA LYS A 122 19.98 7.90 8.90
C LYS A 122 20.70 7.59 7.59
N GLY A 123 20.40 8.32 6.51
CA GLY A 123 20.97 8.06 5.18
C GLY A 123 20.52 6.70 4.60
N ALA A 124 19.44 6.11 5.11
CA ALA A 124 18.85 4.95 4.49
C ALA A 124 18.18 5.38 3.17
N GLU A 125 18.41 4.62 2.11
CA GLU A 125 17.67 4.74 0.85
C GLU A 125 16.15 4.69 1.14
N GLU A 126 15.35 5.34 0.30
CA GLU A 126 13.89 5.45 0.44
C GLU A 126 13.29 4.13 0.96
N ASP A 127 12.39 4.21 1.95
CA ASP A 127 11.97 3.13 2.87
C ASP A 127 11.19 1.97 2.19
N LYS A 128 11.81 1.34 1.19
CA LYS A 128 11.33 0.21 0.41
C LYS A 128 11.39 -1.08 1.24
N LYS A 129 12.40 -1.20 2.11
CA LYS A 129 12.61 -2.38 2.98
C LYS A 129 11.57 -2.51 4.09
N ALA A 130 11.11 -1.41 4.72
CA ALA A 130 10.11 -1.52 5.78
C ALA A 130 8.75 -2.03 5.29
N ASN A 131 8.39 -1.77 4.03
CA ASN A 131 7.16 -2.31 3.47
C ASN A 131 7.23 -3.83 3.28
N VAL A 132 8.39 -4.36 2.86
CA VAL A 132 8.63 -5.80 2.68
C VAL A 132 8.45 -6.54 4.00
N GLU A 133 9.14 -6.09 5.06
CA GLU A 133 9.06 -6.74 6.36
C GLU A 133 7.63 -6.78 6.91
N ARG A 134 6.84 -5.74 6.62
CA ARG A 134 5.44 -5.65 7.08
C ARG A 134 4.50 -6.51 6.27
N ALA A 135 4.63 -6.50 4.94
CA ALA A 135 3.85 -7.36 4.06
C ALA A 135 4.12 -8.85 4.37
N LEU A 136 5.39 -9.21 4.60
CA LEU A 136 5.77 -10.57 4.98
C LEU A 136 5.24 -10.95 6.37
N LYS A 137 5.34 -10.05 7.37
CA LYS A 137 4.79 -10.29 8.71
C LYS A 137 3.27 -10.47 8.72
N MET A 138 2.53 -9.77 7.86
CA MET A 138 1.08 -9.97 7.73
C MET A 138 0.69 -11.37 7.23
N ASN A 139 1.51 -11.98 6.37
CA ASN A 139 1.27 -13.33 5.83
C ASN A 139 1.87 -14.44 6.70
N ALA A 140 2.68 -14.10 7.70
CA ALA A 140 3.38 -15.06 8.53
C ALA A 140 2.54 -15.65 9.68
N GLY A 141 1.30 -15.17 9.90
CA GLY A 141 0.30 -15.74 10.81
C GLY A 141 0.81 -16.24 12.16
N ASP A 142 0.63 -15.44 13.23
CA ASP A 142 0.61 -15.97 14.60
C ASP A 142 -0.70 -16.75 14.85
#